data_AF-A0A372J4A2-F1
#
_entry.id   AF-A0A372J4A2-F1
#
_cell.length_a   1.000
_cell.length_b   1.000
_cell.length_c   1.000
_cell.angle_alpha   90.00
_cell.angle_beta   90.00
_cell.angle_gamma   90.00
#
_symmetry.space_group_name_H-M   'P 1'
#
loop_
_entity.id
_entity.type
_entity.pdbx_description
1 polymer ?
#
loop_
_entity_poly.entity_id
_entity_poly.type
_entity_poly.pdbx_seq_one_letter_code
_entity_poly.pdbx_strand_id
1 'polypeptide(L)'
;MPWAVELLAGAAVVVTVLGTVALRVRLGTTRDPRWFRCRLAATPRRGRRARGGRRAWGRTARATWRRDVLLVRSGVLQLRTASYRVRTPAAGPRPVPARDVRRLGDRPLVLPLVLTTGKRVELAAPAESRDLLVGPFLVLAVEDLPPAPRGGLPSAGGGAGRPHREEPPAGGQRAPGGDQS
;
A
#
# COMPACT_ATOMS: atom_id res chain seq x y z
N MET A 1 -15.67 -37.10 -48.01
CA MET A 1 -14.85 -36.09 -47.29
C MET A 1 -14.73 -36.41 -45.78
N PRO A 2 -14.24 -37.61 -45.40
CA PRO A 2 -14.12 -37.99 -43.99
C PRO A 2 -12.95 -37.27 -43.26
N TRP A 3 -11.85 -37.02 -43.97
CA TRP A 3 -10.65 -36.39 -43.40
C TRP A 3 -10.87 -34.96 -42.85
N ALA A 4 -11.80 -34.20 -43.45
CA ALA A 4 -12.13 -32.85 -42.98
C ALA A 4 -12.85 -32.88 -41.62
N VAL A 5 -13.70 -33.89 -41.39
CA VAL A 5 -14.43 -34.05 -40.12
C VAL A 5 -13.46 -34.43 -39.00
N GLU A 6 -12.48 -35.29 -39.28
CA GLU A 6 -11.44 -35.69 -38.33
C GLU A 6 -10.56 -34.51 -37.91
N LEU A 7 -10.16 -33.65 -38.87
CA LEU A 7 -9.40 -32.44 -38.57
C LEU A 7 -10.18 -31.44 -37.72
N LEU A 8 -11.47 -31.24 -38.02
CA LEU A 8 -12.34 -30.35 -37.24
C LEU A 8 -12.56 -30.90 -35.82
N ALA A 9 -12.79 -32.20 -35.68
CA ALA A 9 -12.93 -32.84 -34.37
C ALA A 9 -11.64 -32.73 -33.55
N GLY A 10 -10.48 -32.99 -34.16
CA GLY A 10 -9.18 -32.84 -33.51
C GLY A 10 -8.93 -31.40 -33.05
N ALA A 11 -9.18 -30.42 -33.91
CA ALA A 11 -9.03 -29.00 -33.57
C ALA A 11 -9.96 -28.57 -32.43
N ALA A 12 -11.22 -29.01 -32.44
CA ALA A 12 -12.19 -28.70 -31.39
C ALA A 12 -11.77 -29.28 -30.02
N VAL A 13 -11.23 -30.50 -30.00
CA VAL A 13 -10.69 -31.12 -28.78
C VAL A 13 -9.49 -30.32 -28.26
N VAL A 14 -8.54 -29.98 -29.14
CA VAL A 14 -7.36 -29.19 -28.75
C VAL A 14 -7.75 -27.84 -28.18
N VAL A 15 -8.67 -27.12 -28.81
CA VAL A 15 -9.17 -25.82 -28.32
C VAL A 15 -9.86 -25.97 -26.97
N THR A 16 -10.64 -27.03 -26.78
CA THR A 16 -11.36 -27.29 -25.51
C THR A 16 -10.39 -27.65 -24.38
N VAL A 17 -9.39 -28.49 -24.65
CA VAL A 17 -8.35 -28.87 -23.68
C VAL A 17 -7.51 -27.64 -23.31
N LEU A 18 -7.04 -26.87 -24.29
CA LEU A 18 -6.29 -25.64 -24.03
C LEU A 18 -7.13 -24.62 -23.27
N GLY A 19 -8.40 -24.46 -23.64
CA GLY A 19 -9.35 -23.57 -22.97
C GLY A 19 -9.57 -23.96 -21.50
N THR A 20 -9.80 -25.24 -21.23
CA THR A 20 -10.02 -25.76 -19.86
C THR A 20 -8.76 -25.71 -19.01
N VAL A 21 -7.60 -26.07 -19.54
CA VAL A 21 -6.30 -25.97 -18.84
C VAL A 21 -6.00 -24.49 -18.51
N ALA A 22 -6.15 -23.60 -19.50
CA ALA A 22 -5.95 -22.17 -19.29
C ALA A 22 -6.93 -21.62 -18.24
N LEU A 23 -8.19 -22.06 -18.23
CA LEU A 23 -9.17 -21.66 -17.23
C LEU A 23 -8.82 -22.19 -15.83
N ARG A 24 -8.40 -23.45 -15.71
CA ARG A 24 -8.01 -24.05 -14.42
C ARG A 24 -6.78 -23.39 -13.82
N VAL A 25 -5.73 -23.16 -14.60
CA VAL A 25 -4.52 -22.45 -14.12
C VAL A 25 -4.89 -21.04 -13.63
N ARG A 26 -5.82 -20.37 -14.32
CA ARG A 26 -6.34 -19.05 -13.92
C ARG A 26 -7.14 -19.09 -12.62
N LEU A 27 -8.09 -20.02 -12.51
CA LEU A 27 -8.91 -20.20 -11.30
C LEU A 27 -8.08 -20.68 -10.11
N GLY A 28 -7.01 -21.45 -10.34
CA GLY A 28 -6.04 -21.82 -9.31
C GLY A 28 -5.27 -20.59 -8.82
N THR A 29 -4.83 -19.72 -9.73
CA THR A 29 -4.05 -18.54 -9.32
C THR A 29 -4.90 -17.49 -8.61
N THR A 30 -6.21 -17.43 -8.85
CA THR A 30 -7.10 -16.52 -8.08
C THR A 30 -7.31 -16.98 -6.64
N ARG A 31 -6.99 -18.24 -6.31
CA ARG A 31 -7.10 -18.81 -4.96
C ARG A 31 -5.84 -18.71 -4.13
N ASP A 32 -4.70 -18.28 -4.68
CA ASP A 32 -3.50 -18.10 -3.89
C ASP A 32 -3.75 -16.97 -2.85
N PRO A 33 -3.70 -17.29 -1.53
CA PRO A 33 -4.04 -16.35 -0.46
C PRO A 33 -3.08 -15.15 -0.39
N ARG A 34 -1.93 -15.22 -1.08
CA ARG A 34 -0.97 -14.12 -1.17
C ARG A 34 -1.43 -13.00 -2.11
N TRP A 35 -2.45 -13.24 -2.94
CA TRP A 35 -3.00 -12.24 -3.85
C TRP A 35 -4.16 -11.46 -3.23
N PHE A 36 -3.94 -10.18 -3.00
CA PHE A 36 -4.95 -9.25 -2.51
C PHE A 36 -5.53 -8.38 -3.62
N ARG A 37 -6.75 -7.88 -3.42
CA ARG A 37 -7.39 -6.92 -4.34
C ARG A 37 -6.74 -5.56 -4.18
N CYS A 38 -6.46 -4.88 -5.27
CA CYS A 38 -5.85 -3.55 -5.21
C CYS A 38 -6.31 -2.60 -6.34
N ARG A 39 -5.96 -1.33 -6.20
CA ARG A 39 -5.99 -0.33 -7.27
C ARG A 39 -4.71 0.49 -7.23
N LEU A 40 -4.18 0.82 -8.40
CA LEU A 40 -3.01 1.68 -8.54
C LEU A 40 -3.44 3.07 -9.01
N ALA A 41 -2.82 4.11 -8.45
CA ALA A 41 -2.88 5.46 -8.97
C ALA A 41 -1.47 6.01 -9.13
N ALA A 42 -1.23 6.79 -10.20
CA ALA A 42 -0.01 7.57 -10.29
C ALA A 42 -0.12 8.77 -9.35
N THR A 43 0.91 9.02 -8.53
CA THR A 43 0.95 10.24 -7.73
C THR A 43 1.25 11.42 -8.66
N PRO A 44 0.47 12.52 -8.61
CA PRO A 44 0.80 13.71 -9.39
C PRO A 44 2.20 14.21 -9.01
N ARG A 45 3.01 14.60 -10.00
CA ARG A 45 4.32 15.20 -9.77
C ARG A 45 4.16 16.47 -8.93
N ARG A 46 5.01 16.63 -7.91
CA ARG A 46 5.11 17.84 -7.05
C ARG A 46 5.09 19.08 -7.96
N GLY A 47 4.19 20.03 -7.70
CA GLY A 47 4.04 21.27 -8.49
C GLY A 47 2.80 21.32 -9.39
N ARG A 48 2.30 20.18 -9.89
CA ARG A 48 0.92 20.12 -10.41
C ARG A 48 -0.01 19.93 -9.23
N ARG A 49 -0.44 21.04 -8.60
CA ARG A 49 -1.63 21.02 -7.75
C ARG A 49 -2.73 20.36 -8.59
N ALA A 50 -3.22 19.21 -8.15
CA ALA A 50 -4.42 18.63 -8.71
C ALA A 50 -5.54 19.65 -8.44
N ARG A 51 -5.77 20.56 -9.39
CA ARG A 51 -6.86 21.54 -9.32
C ARG A 51 -8.15 20.75 -9.20
N GLY A 52 -8.68 20.60 -7.99
CA GLY A 52 -9.98 19.99 -7.67
C GLY A 52 -10.18 18.50 -8.01
N GLY A 53 -9.23 17.82 -8.63
CA GLY A 53 -9.47 16.53 -9.27
C GLY A 53 -9.18 15.32 -8.37
N ARG A 54 -10.21 14.52 -8.10
CA ARG A 54 -10.10 13.17 -7.51
C ARG A 54 -8.92 12.41 -8.13
N ARG A 55 -8.18 11.66 -7.31
CA ARG A 55 -7.10 10.78 -7.81
C ARG A 55 -7.67 9.83 -8.86
N ALA A 56 -7.02 9.78 -10.02
CA ALA A 56 -7.40 8.86 -11.10
C ALA A 56 -6.94 7.45 -10.74
N TRP A 57 -7.77 6.73 -9.98
CA TRP A 57 -7.53 5.32 -9.68
C TRP A 57 -7.73 4.47 -10.93
N GLY A 58 -6.72 3.69 -11.26
CA GLY A 58 -6.79 2.68 -12.30
C GLY A 58 -7.87 1.64 -12.02
N ARG A 59 -8.03 0.68 -12.95
CA ARG A 59 -8.98 -0.42 -12.79
C ARG A 59 -8.60 -1.29 -11.58
N THR A 60 -9.59 -1.99 -11.02
CA THR A 60 -9.35 -3.01 -10.00
C THR A 60 -8.41 -4.08 -10.55
N ALA A 61 -7.42 -4.43 -9.74
CA ALA A 61 -6.37 -5.39 -10.02
C ALA A 61 -6.21 -6.32 -8.82
N ARG A 62 -5.34 -7.33 -8.96
CA ARG A 62 -4.82 -8.09 -7.83
C ARG A 62 -3.32 -7.93 -7.76
N ALA A 63 -2.78 -7.89 -6.56
CA ALA A 63 -1.34 -7.78 -6.36
C ALA A 63 -0.81 -8.82 -5.39
N THR A 64 0.47 -9.14 -5.53
CA THR A 64 1.25 -9.93 -4.58
C THR A 64 2.66 -9.39 -4.54
N TRP A 65 3.31 -9.50 -3.38
CA TRP A 65 4.73 -9.22 -3.25
C TRP A 65 5.57 -10.46 -3.57
N ARG A 66 6.72 -10.24 -4.21
CA ARG A 66 7.80 -11.22 -4.37
C ARG A 66 9.09 -10.50 -4.06
N ARG A 67 9.56 -10.61 -2.80
CA ARG A 67 10.63 -9.74 -2.27
C ARG A 67 10.23 -8.27 -2.49
N ASP A 68 11.12 -7.42 -2.98
CA ASP A 68 10.94 -6.00 -3.29
C ASP A 68 10.09 -5.72 -4.57
N VAL A 69 9.58 -6.76 -5.23
CA VAL A 69 8.81 -6.62 -6.48
C VAL A 69 7.31 -6.81 -6.21
N LEU A 70 6.53 -5.78 -6.51
CA LEU A 70 5.08 -5.85 -6.55
C LEU A 70 4.62 -6.36 -7.92
N LEU A 71 4.02 -7.54 -7.96
CA LEU A 71 3.38 -8.07 -9.16
C LEU A 71 1.92 -7.68 -9.15
N VAL A 72 1.45 -7.05 -10.22
CA VAL A 72 0.06 -6.59 -10.35
C VAL A 72 -0.57 -7.20 -11.59
N ARG A 73 -1.69 -7.89 -11.39
CA ARG A 73 -2.50 -8.49 -12.43
C ARG A 73 -3.75 -7.66 -12.68
N SER A 74 -3.93 -7.24 -13.92
CA SER A 74 -5.01 -6.35 -14.35
C SER A 74 -5.62 -6.79 -15.68
N GLY A 75 -6.72 -6.13 -16.07
CA GLY A 75 -7.40 -6.36 -17.33
C GLY A 75 -8.45 -7.48 -17.29
N VAL A 76 -9.10 -7.70 -18.43
CA VAL A 76 -10.07 -8.78 -18.61
C VAL A 76 -9.36 -10.11 -18.36
N LEU A 77 -9.95 -10.93 -17.48
CA LEU A 77 -9.39 -12.22 -17.04
C LEU A 77 -7.98 -12.13 -16.39
N GLN A 78 -7.56 -10.95 -15.90
CA GLN A 78 -6.27 -10.76 -15.23
C GLN A 78 -5.05 -11.16 -16.07
N LEU A 79 -5.17 -11.05 -17.39
CA LEU A 79 -4.16 -11.47 -18.35
C LEU A 79 -2.90 -10.58 -18.35
N ARG A 80 -3.02 -9.33 -17.93
CA ARG A 80 -1.91 -8.39 -17.94
C ARG A 80 -1.22 -8.43 -16.59
N THR A 81 0.01 -8.95 -16.57
CA THR A 81 0.87 -8.89 -15.38
C THR A 81 1.91 -7.79 -15.59
N ALA A 82 1.97 -6.84 -14.66
CA ALA A 82 3.01 -5.83 -14.59
C ALA A 82 3.84 -6.05 -13.32
N SER A 83 5.15 -5.86 -13.42
CA SER A 83 6.06 -5.88 -12.28
C SER A 83 6.51 -4.46 -11.94
N TYR A 84 6.47 -4.15 -10.65
CA TYR A 84 6.90 -2.87 -10.12
C TYR A 84 7.97 -3.12 -9.05
N ARG A 85 9.22 -2.77 -9.36
CA ARG A 85 10.30 -2.85 -8.38
C ARG A 85 10.22 -1.66 -7.45
N VAL A 86 10.00 -1.92 -6.18
CA VAL A 86 9.78 -0.90 -5.14
C VAL A 86 11.07 -0.72 -4.38
N ARG A 87 11.54 0.53 -4.30
CA ARG A 87 12.74 0.86 -3.53
C ARG A 87 12.42 0.91 -2.04
N THR A 88 11.45 1.75 -1.68
CA THR A 88 10.93 1.87 -0.31
C THR A 88 9.47 2.34 -0.36
N PRO A 89 8.67 2.08 0.69
CA PRO A 89 7.49 2.87 0.97
C PRO A 89 7.89 4.34 1.17
N ALA A 90 7.03 5.25 0.73
CA ALA A 90 7.22 6.68 1.02
C ALA A 90 6.70 7.08 2.41
N ALA A 91 5.75 6.31 2.93
CA ALA A 91 5.13 6.44 4.25
C ALA A 91 4.37 5.14 4.57
N GLY A 92 3.90 4.99 5.81
CA GLY A 92 3.03 3.90 6.22
C GLY A 92 1.67 3.87 5.50
N PRO A 93 0.92 2.75 5.59
CA PRO A 93 -0.44 2.68 5.08
C PRO A 93 -1.36 3.67 5.81
N ARG A 94 -2.13 4.45 5.05
CA ARG A 94 -3.10 5.40 5.62
C ARG A 94 -4.53 5.06 5.19
N PRO A 95 -5.53 5.27 6.06
CA PRO A 95 -6.92 5.11 5.67
C PRO A 95 -7.33 6.15 4.64
N VAL A 96 -8.21 5.77 3.72
CA VAL A 96 -8.79 6.66 2.71
C VAL A 96 -10.30 6.44 2.65
N PRO A 97 -11.11 7.50 2.40
CA PRO A 97 -12.55 7.34 2.24
C PRO A 97 -12.91 6.36 1.11
N ALA A 98 -13.86 5.46 1.34
CA ALA A 98 -14.35 4.52 0.32
C ALA A 98 -14.88 5.24 -0.95
N ARG A 99 -15.38 6.48 -0.79
CA ARG A 99 -15.80 7.35 -1.91
C ARG A 99 -14.67 7.70 -2.88
N ASP A 100 -13.42 7.68 -2.41
CA ASP A 100 -12.25 7.98 -3.23
C ASP A 100 -11.74 6.72 -3.92
N VAL A 101 -11.91 5.54 -3.32
CA VAL A 101 -11.45 4.25 -3.86
C VAL A 101 -12.57 3.22 -3.89
N ARG A 102 -13.39 3.25 -4.95
CA ARG A 102 -14.49 2.30 -5.11
C ARG A 102 -14.01 0.85 -5.26
N ARG A 103 -14.85 -0.09 -4.82
CA ARG A 103 -14.72 -1.56 -4.97
C ARG A 103 -13.59 -2.21 -4.16
N LEU A 104 -13.16 -1.60 -3.05
CA LEU A 104 -12.18 -2.16 -2.11
C LEU A 104 -12.75 -2.35 -0.69
N GLY A 105 -14.08 -2.32 -0.54
CA GLY A 105 -14.75 -2.36 0.76
C GLY A 105 -14.87 -0.98 1.42
N ASP A 106 -15.29 -0.96 2.68
CA ASP A 106 -15.68 0.26 3.40
C ASP A 106 -14.51 1.03 4.00
N ARG A 107 -13.39 0.33 4.24
CA ARG A 107 -12.19 0.88 4.88
C ARG A 107 -10.95 0.62 4.04
N PRO A 108 -10.79 1.23 2.85
CA PRO A 108 -9.59 1.02 2.06
C PRO A 108 -8.38 1.73 2.69
N LEU A 109 -7.23 1.08 2.59
CA LEU A 109 -5.93 1.62 2.94
C LEU A 109 -5.16 1.99 1.68
N VAL A 110 -4.36 3.05 1.74
CA VAL A 110 -3.44 3.47 0.67
C VAL A 110 -2.02 3.45 1.19
N LEU A 111 -1.15 2.77 0.45
CA LEU A 111 0.29 2.74 0.67
C LEU A 111 0.99 3.51 -0.47
N PRO A 112 1.63 4.65 -0.18
CA PRO A 112 2.44 5.35 -1.16
C PRO A 112 3.79 4.64 -1.33
N LEU A 113 4.16 4.35 -2.58
CA LEU A 113 5.34 3.60 -2.96
C LEU A 113 6.25 4.45 -3.85
N VAL A 114 7.57 4.29 -3.66
CA VAL A 114 8.59 4.82 -4.57
C VAL A 114 9.17 3.66 -5.37
N LEU A 115 8.99 3.70 -6.68
CA LEU A 115 9.60 2.73 -7.58
C LEU A 115 11.10 2.99 -7.72
N THR A 116 11.88 1.99 -8.13
CA THR A 116 13.32 2.16 -8.42
C THR A 116 13.59 3.20 -9.50
N THR A 117 12.63 3.45 -10.38
CA THR A 117 12.65 4.53 -11.39
C THR A 117 12.46 5.94 -10.80
N GLY A 118 12.28 6.07 -9.48
CA GLY A 118 11.94 7.32 -8.80
C GLY A 118 10.47 7.73 -8.95
N LYS A 119 9.68 7.02 -9.76
CA LYS A 119 8.24 7.28 -9.91
C LYS A 119 7.50 6.95 -8.61
N ARG A 120 6.59 7.85 -8.22
CA ARG A 120 5.70 7.65 -7.08
C ARG A 120 4.37 7.09 -7.54
N VAL A 121 3.95 6.00 -6.91
CA VAL A 121 2.65 5.36 -7.15
C VAL A 121 1.95 5.15 -5.82
N GLU A 122 0.63 5.14 -5.83
CA GLU A 122 -0.17 4.78 -4.68
C GLU A 122 -0.87 3.46 -4.94
N LEU A 123 -0.77 2.56 -3.97
CA LEU A 123 -1.43 1.27 -3.97
C LEU A 123 -2.53 1.28 -2.94
N ALA A 124 -3.78 1.16 -3.39
CA ALA A 124 -4.93 1.00 -2.50
C ALA A 124 -5.31 -0.47 -2.36
N ALA A 125 -5.66 -0.92 -1.17
CA ALA A 125 -6.19 -2.25 -0.88
C ALA A 125 -7.26 -2.20 0.23
N PRO A 126 -8.09 -3.25 0.40
CA PRO A 126 -8.98 -3.36 1.56
C PRO A 126 -8.17 -3.42 2.88
N ALA A 127 -8.72 -2.91 3.97
CA ALA A 127 -8.07 -3.00 5.28
C ALA A 127 -7.79 -4.44 5.74
N GLU A 128 -8.65 -5.40 5.37
CA GLU A 128 -8.44 -6.83 5.67
C GLU A 128 -7.16 -7.40 5.05
N SER A 129 -6.58 -6.71 4.06
CA SER A 129 -5.34 -7.10 3.38
C SER A 129 -4.14 -6.26 3.84
N ARG A 130 -4.17 -5.63 5.01
CA ARG A 130 -3.10 -4.75 5.51
C ARG A 130 -1.73 -5.43 5.49
N ASP A 131 -1.63 -6.65 6.00
CA ASP A 131 -0.35 -7.37 6.09
C ASP A 131 0.20 -7.69 4.70
N LEU A 132 -0.68 -8.08 3.77
CA LEU A 132 -0.33 -8.30 2.37
C LEU A 132 -0.01 -6.99 1.64
N LEU A 133 -0.65 -5.88 1.99
CA LEU A 133 -0.42 -4.56 1.39
C LEU A 133 1.00 -4.07 1.71
N VAL A 134 1.41 -4.18 2.98
CA VAL A 134 2.76 -3.78 3.43
C VAL A 134 3.83 -4.75 2.93
N GLY A 135 3.51 -6.04 2.89
CA GLY A 135 4.37 -7.07 2.31
C GLY A 135 5.72 -7.17 3.03
N PRO A 136 6.85 -7.21 2.29
CA PRO A 136 8.18 -7.35 2.89
C PRO A 136 8.62 -6.11 3.70
N PHE A 137 7.90 -5.00 3.59
CA PHE A 137 8.23 -3.74 4.25
C PHE A 137 7.58 -3.60 5.62
N LEU A 138 7.13 -4.70 6.24
CA LEU A 138 6.44 -4.70 7.53
C LEU A 138 7.23 -4.01 8.64
N VAL A 139 8.57 -4.06 8.56
CA VAL A 139 9.45 -3.35 9.51
C VAL A 139 9.16 -1.84 9.55
N LEU A 140 8.79 -1.24 8.41
CA LEU A 140 8.45 0.19 8.34
C LEU A 140 7.03 0.49 8.84
N ALA A 141 6.15 -0.50 8.93
CA ALA A 141 4.83 -0.31 9.55
C ALA A 141 4.90 -0.34 11.09
N VAL A 142 6.00 -0.85 11.66
CA VAL A 142 6.24 -0.89 13.10
C VAL A 142 6.75 0.47 13.61
N GLU A 143 7.41 1.29 12.78
CA GLU A 143 7.87 2.62 13.20
C GLU A 143 6.74 3.62 13.51
N ASP A 144 5.53 3.37 13.00
CA ASP A 144 4.32 4.15 13.32
C ASP A 144 3.60 3.66 14.60
N LEU A 145 4.15 2.66 15.32
CA LEU A 145 3.65 2.35 16.64
C LEU A 145 3.97 3.53 17.57
N PRO A 146 3.01 4.00 18.38
CA PRO A 146 3.32 4.95 19.43
C PRO A 146 4.50 4.40 20.23
N PRO A 147 5.50 5.24 20.57
CA PRO A 147 6.65 4.79 21.35
C PRO A 147 6.13 3.97 22.52
N ALA A 148 6.62 2.73 22.65
CA ALA A 148 6.16 1.81 23.69
C ALA A 148 6.06 2.61 24.99
N PRO A 149 4.91 2.60 25.69
CA PRO A 149 4.77 3.29 26.95
C PRO A 149 5.98 2.86 27.76
N ARG A 150 6.91 3.78 27.99
CA ARG A 150 8.05 3.52 28.85
C ARG A 150 7.38 3.38 30.20
N GLY A 151 6.96 2.15 30.50
CA GLY A 151 6.51 1.78 31.81
C GLY A 151 7.63 2.29 32.69
N GLY A 152 7.30 3.32 33.47
CA GLY A 152 8.08 3.65 34.63
C GLY A 152 8.07 2.36 35.43
N LEU A 153 9.04 1.50 35.18
CA LEU A 153 9.49 0.58 36.20
C LEU A 153 9.69 1.50 37.39
N PRO A 154 8.90 1.33 38.47
CA PRO A 154 9.10 2.09 39.68
C PRO A 154 10.59 1.95 39.99
N SER A 155 11.29 3.07 39.85
CA SER A 155 12.68 3.19 40.23
C SER A 155 12.68 2.81 41.71
N ALA A 156 13.03 1.55 41.99
CA ALA A 156 13.07 1.03 43.32
C ALA A 156 14.15 1.81 44.05
N GLY A 157 13.71 2.81 44.81
CA GLY A 157 14.37 3.40 45.96
C GLY A 157 15.89 3.41 45.92
N GLY A 158 16.47 4.27 45.10
CA GLY A 158 17.85 4.74 45.24
C GLY A 158 17.85 6.17 45.76
N GLY A 159 17.26 6.39 46.93
CA GLY A 159 17.27 7.68 47.61
C GLY A 159 18.69 8.04 48.02
N ALA A 160 19.32 8.93 47.28
CA ALA A 160 20.51 9.64 47.73
C ALA A 160 20.45 11.08 47.21
N GLY A 161 19.93 11.94 48.10
CA GLY A 161 20.25 13.36 48.23
C GLY A 161 20.38 14.19 46.95
N ARG A 162 19.29 14.87 46.58
CA ARG A 162 19.41 16.15 45.87
C ARG A 162 19.36 17.28 46.90
N PRO A 163 20.43 18.08 47.07
CA PRO A 163 20.34 19.30 47.85
C PRO A 163 19.41 20.29 47.15
N HIS A 164 18.57 20.89 47.98
CA HIS A 164 17.80 22.11 47.73
C HIS A 164 18.68 23.11 46.97
N ARG A 165 18.33 23.42 45.72
CA ARG A 165 18.87 24.60 45.02
C ARG A 165 17.73 25.60 44.94
N GLU A 166 17.86 26.65 45.74
CA GLU A 166 16.99 27.81 45.78
C GLU A 166 16.78 28.36 44.37
N GLU A 167 15.50 28.53 44.06
CA GLU A 167 14.99 29.25 42.91
C GLU A 167 15.05 30.76 43.23
N PRO A 168 15.83 31.58 42.50
CA PRO A 168 15.78 33.02 42.67
C PRO A 168 14.53 33.58 41.98
N PRO A 169 13.79 34.49 42.63
CA PRO A 169 12.61 35.10 42.05
C PRO A 169 12.96 36.25 41.09
N ALA A 170 12.04 36.43 40.15
CA ALA A 170 11.65 37.69 39.51
C ALA A 170 12.69 38.43 38.65
N GLY A 171 12.36 38.58 37.36
CA GLY A 171 12.90 39.67 36.56
C GLY A 171 12.43 39.63 35.11
N GLY A 172 11.59 40.61 34.73
CA GLY A 172 11.61 41.10 33.34
C GLY A 172 10.28 41.13 32.59
N GLN A 173 9.39 42.05 32.98
CA GLN A 173 8.48 42.71 32.03
C GLN A 173 9.30 43.49 30.98
N ARG A 174 8.93 43.37 29.69
CA ARG A 174 8.89 44.42 28.64
C ARG A 174 8.44 43.75 27.33
N ALA A 175 7.20 43.95 26.88
CA ALA A 175 6.61 45.10 26.18
C ALA A 175 6.53 44.83 24.66
N PRO A 176 5.43 45.24 24.00
CA PRO A 176 5.13 44.95 22.60
C PRO A 176 5.74 46.00 21.68
N GLY A 177 6.14 45.61 20.47
CA GLY A 177 6.58 46.58 19.48
C GLY A 177 6.78 45.98 18.11
N GLY A 178 6.06 46.54 17.13
CA GLY A 178 6.53 46.57 15.74
C GLY A 178 5.58 45.97 14.72
N ASP A 179 4.55 46.73 14.36
CA ASP A 179 4.14 46.87 12.96
C ASP A 179 5.38 47.11 12.08
N GLN A 180 5.41 46.49 10.90
CA GLN A 180 5.84 47.14 9.66
C GLN A 180 5.57 46.23 8.44
N SER A 181 4.58 46.70 7.67
CA SER A 181 4.52 46.78 6.19
C SER A 181 4.80 45.55 5.34
#